data_AF-A0A5B0MQ11-F1
#
_entry.id   AF-A0A5B0MQ11-F1
#
_cell.length_a   1.000
_cell.length_b   1.000
_cell.length_c   1.000
_cell.angle_alpha   90.00
_cell.angle_beta   90.00
_cell.angle_gamma   90.00
#
_symmetry.space_group_name_H-M   'P 1'
#
loop_
_entity.id
_entity.type
_entity.pdbx_description
1 polymer ?
#
loop_
_entity_poly.entity_id
_entity_poly.type
_entity_poly.pdbx_seq_one_letter_code
_entity_poly.pdbx_strand_id
1 'polypeptide(L)'
;MSGKKTEGAPLTQTTDDSTSKNQNTAMTTTMDAIQSSVLKTVIEGIPLLTMDNYTHWRRRVFNFLDVVKLREPLTTDTKKLTDNENHFLKAILVAKLESSVQANVIDSNNKNQSKLIWKSIVEFFASNQASNKA
;
A
#
# COMPACT_ATOMS: atom_id res chain seq x y z
N MET A 1 2.27 47.89 -73.38
CA MET A 1 1.01 47.20 -73.05
C MET A 1 1.18 46.48 -71.72
N SER A 2 0.49 46.99 -70.71
CA SER A 2 0.39 46.42 -69.37
C SER A 2 -0.82 45.49 -69.36
N GLY A 3 -0.65 44.26 -68.89
CA GLY A 3 -1.70 43.25 -68.80
C GLY A 3 -1.61 42.52 -67.46
N LYS A 4 -2.44 42.95 -66.52
CA LYS A 4 -2.68 42.39 -65.19
C LYS A 4 -3.68 41.23 -65.28
N LYS A 5 -3.50 40.15 -64.50
CA LYS A 5 -4.54 39.38 -63.78
C LYS A 5 -3.89 38.22 -62.99
N THR A 6 -3.88 38.26 -61.64
CA THR A 6 -4.79 37.56 -60.67
C THR A 6 -4.75 36.04 -60.80
N GLU A 7 -4.64 35.19 -59.77
CA GLU A 7 -5.00 35.23 -58.34
C GLU A 7 -4.48 33.92 -57.69
N GLY A 8 -4.30 33.87 -56.37
CA GLY A 8 -4.26 32.60 -55.63
C GLY A 8 -3.16 32.45 -54.58
N ALA A 9 -3.48 32.76 -53.33
CA ALA A 9 -2.91 32.08 -52.16
C ALA A 9 -4.03 31.20 -51.55
N PRO A 10 -3.82 30.35 -50.52
CA PRO A 10 -2.60 29.83 -49.88
C PRO A 10 -2.64 28.29 -49.65
N LEU A 11 -1.51 27.64 -49.34
CA LEU A 11 -1.53 26.40 -48.54
C LEU A 11 -0.31 26.34 -47.61
N THR A 12 -0.50 26.84 -46.38
CA THR A 12 0.32 26.50 -45.23
C THR A 12 0.08 25.03 -44.89
N GLN A 13 1.14 24.22 -44.92
CA GLN A 13 1.14 22.88 -44.33
C GLN A 13 1.07 23.03 -42.80
N THR A 14 -0.09 22.78 -42.21
CA THR A 14 -0.19 22.39 -40.81
C THR A 14 0.33 20.96 -40.69
N THR A 15 1.50 20.81 -40.08
CA THR A 15 1.95 19.54 -39.51
C THR A 15 1.08 19.25 -38.29
N ASP A 16 0.21 18.24 -38.40
CA ASP A 16 -0.47 17.64 -37.26
C ASP A 16 0.56 16.97 -36.34
N ASP A 17 0.93 17.66 -35.25
CA ASP A 17 1.63 17.06 -34.12
C ASP A 17 0.67 17.04 -32.93
N SER A 18 -0.21 16.03 -32.84
CA SER A 18 -1.07 15.80 -31.68
C SER A 18 -1.67 14.40 -31.65
N THR A 19 -0.86 13.35 -31.41
CA THR A 19 -1.41 12.06 -30.96
C THR A 19 -0.63 11.38 -29.81
N SER A 20 0.61 11.77 -29.51
CA SER A 20 1.44 10.94 -28.61
C SER A 20 1.28 11.20 -27.10
N LYS A 21 0.62 12.28 -26.65
CA LYS A 21 0.53 12.60 -25.20
C LYS A 21 -0.61 11.90 -24.45
N ASN A 22 -1.69 11.53 -25.13
CA ASN A 22 -2.91 11.07 -24.46
C ASN A 22 -2.87 9.58 -24.04
N GLN A 23 -2.10 8.75 -24.76
CA GLN A 23 -1.99 7.32 -24.46
C GLN A 23 -1.16 7.03 -23.20
N ASN A 24 -0.10 7.83 -22.95
CA ASN A 24 0.76 7.63 -21.79
C ASN A 24 0.01 7.91 -20.47
N THR A 25 -0.78 8.97 -20.43
CA THR A 25 -1.62 9.31 -19.26
C THR A 25 -2.70 8.25 -19.00
N ALA A 26 -3.36 7.74 -20.03
CA ALA A 26 -4.38 6.70 -19.90
C ALA A 26 -3.80 5.34 -19.41
N MET A 27 -2.58 4.99 -19.84
CA MET A 27 -1.88 3.80 -19.35
C MET A 27 -1.45 3.94 -17.87
N THR A 28 -0.96 5.13 -17.46
CA THR A 28 -0.61 5.41 -16.06
C THR A 28 -1.83 5.29 -15.15
N THR A 29 -2.96 5.90 -15.51
CA THR A 29 -4.18 5.82 -14.69
C THR A 29 -4.73 4.39 -14.58
N THR A 30 -4.59 3.60 -15.64
CA THR A 30 -4.97 2.18 -15.64
C THR A 30 -4.08 1.38 -14.66
N MET A 31 -2.77 1.61 -14.68
CA MET A 31 -1.84 0.92 -13.77
C MET A 31 -2.09 1.32 -12.31
N ASP A 32 -2.34 2.59 -12.03
CA ASP A 32 -2.66 3.06 -10.68
C ASP A 32 -3.97 2.44 -10.15
N ALA A 33 -4.99 2.31 -11.00
CA ALA A 33 -6.23 1.62 -10.66
C ALA A 33 -6.00 0.13 -10.36
N ILE A 34 -5.16 -0.55 -11.14
CA ILE A 34 -4.77 -1.94 -10.89
C ILE A 34 -4.04 -2.06 -9.54
N GLN A 35 -3.06 -1.18 -9.25
CA GLN A 35 -2.34 -1.20 -7.98
C GLN A 35 -3.28 -0.99 -6.78
N SER A 36 -4.22 -0.05 -6.90
CA SER A 36 -5.24 0.19 -5.87
C SER A 36 -6.14 -1.04 -5.65
N SER A 37 -6.59 -1.70 -6.73
CA SER A 37 -7.40 -2.91 -6.64
C SER A 37 -6.64 -4.09 -6.02
N VAL A 38 -5.36 -4.26 -6.38
CA VAL A 38 -4.49 -5.29 -5.79
C VAL A 38 -4.30 -5.02 -4.29
N LEU A 39 -4.00 -3.78 -3.91
CA LEU A 39 -3.83 -3.39 -2.51
C LEU A 39 -5.12 -3.67 -1.71
N LYS A 40 -6.28 -3.27 -2.22
CA LYS A 40 -7.58 -3.55 -1.60
C LYS A 40 -7.80 -5.05 -1.39
N THR A 41 -7.58 -5.84 -2.44
CA THR A 41 -7.73 -7.31 -2.39
C THR A 41 -6.82 -7.92 -1.32
N VAL A 42 -5.57 -7.45 -1.23
CA VAL A 42 -4.60 -7.96 -0.27
C VAL A 42 -4.96 -7.59 1.18
N ILE A 43 -5.47 -6.38 1.42
CA ILE A 43 -5.95 -5.94 2.75
C ILE A 43 -7.20 -6.74 3.18
N GLU A 44 -8.14 -6.94 2.26
CA GLU A 44 -9.35 -7.74 2.52
C GLU A 44 -9.01 -9.19 2.82
N GLY A 45 -7.98 -9.74 2.15
CA GLY A 45 -7.47 -11.09 2.38
C GLY A 45 -6.72 -11.31 3.71
N ILE A 46 -6.47 -10.27 4.51
CA ILE A 46 -5.93 -10.43 5.87
C ILE A 46 -7.09 -10.85 6.80
N PRO A 47 -7.03 -12.04 7.42
CA PRO A 47 -8.06 -12.46 8.37
C PRO A 47 -7.99 -11.60 9.65
N LEU A 48 -9.03 -11.66 10.48
CA LEU A 48 -8.94 -11.19 11.86
C LEU A 48 -7.96 -12.08 12.63
N LEU A 49 -7.01 -11.50 13.37
CA LEU A 49 -6.06 -12.24 14.20
C LEU A 49 -6.77 -12.76 15.45
N THR A 50 -6.76 -14.07 15.61
CA THR A 50 -7.28 -14.80 16.78
C THR A 50 -6.13 -15.59 17.41
N MET A 51 -6.38 -16.27 18.53
CA MET A 51 -5.38 -17.10 19.21
C MET A 51 -4.85 -18.27 18.35
N ASP A 52 -5.65 -18.75 17.38
CA ASP A 52 -5.38 -20.01 16.68
C ASP A 52 -4.80 -19.83 15.26
N ASN A 53 -4.80 -18.60 14.73
CA ASN A 53 -4.48 -18.37 13.31
C ASN A 53 -3.22 -17.53 13.06
N TYR A 54 -2.40 -17.27 14.08
CA TYR A 54 -1.25 -16.36 14.00
C TYR A 54 -0.32 -16.64 12.81
N THR A 55 0.07 -17.90 12.55
CA THR A 55 0.95 -18.23 11.42
C THR A 55 0.32 -17.86 10.08
N HIS A 56 -0.99 -18.09 9.90
CA HIS A 56 -1.69 -17.74 8.67
C HIS A 56 -1.85 -16.23 8.54
N TRP A 57 -2.28 -15.57 9.61
CA TRP A 57 -2.40 -14.11 9.69
C TRP A 57 -1.09 -13.41 9.35
N ARG A 58 0.02 -13.84 9.96
CA ARG A 58 1.35 -13.25 9.75
C ARG A 58 1.81 -13.35 8.29
N ARG A 59 1.53 -14.48 7.62
CA ARG A 59 1.82 -14.65 6.19
C ARG A 59 1.02 -13.65 5.33
N ARG A 60 -0.26 -13.44 5.64
CA ARG A 60 -1.11 -12.47 4.94
C ARG A 60 -0.64 -11.03 5.16
N VAL A 61 -0.23 -10.69 6.39
CA VAL A 61 0.34 -9.36 6.69
C VAL A 61 1.67 -9.15 5.97
N PHE A 62 2.57 -10.13 5.92
CA PHE A 62 3.81 -10.00 5.15
C PHE A 62 3.56 -9.80 3.65
N ASN A 63 2.60 -10.52 3.06
CA ASN A 63 2.21 -10.27 1.67
C ASN A 63 1.72 -8.83 1.45
N PHE A 64 0.89 -8.30 2.37
CA PHE A 64 0.49 -6.90 2.36
C PHE A 64 1.68 -5.94 2.44
N LEU A 65 2.60 -6.17 3.38
CA LEU A 65 3.77 -5.31 3.57
C LEU A 65 4.71 -5.32 2.36
N ASP A 66 4.82 -6.45 1.66
CA ASP A 66 5.62 -6.57 0.43
C ASP A 66 4.99 -5.74 -0.70
N VAL A 67 3.65 -5.73 -0.83
CA VAL A 67 2.92 -4.88 -1.80
C VAL A 67 3.14 -3.40 -1.54
N VAL A 68 3.09 -2.96 -0.27
CA VAL A 68 3.30 -1.55 0.10
C VAL A 68 4.76 -1.18 0.33
N LYS A 69 5.69 -2.14 0.22
CA LYS A 69 7.13 -1.99 0.43
C LYS A 69 7.53 -1.51 1.84
N LEU A 70 6.73 -1.85 2.85
CA LEU A 70 6.94 -1.44 4.25
C LEU A 70 7.34 -2.58 5.18
N ARG A 71 7.75 -3.73 4.64
CA ARG A 71 8.16 -4.88 5.45
C ARG A 71 9.34 -4.55 6.35
N GLU A 72 10.50 -4.20 5.78
CA GLU A 72 11.68 -3.89 6.57
C GLU A 72 11.45 -2.70 7.54
N PRO A 73 10.87 -1.56 7.11
CA PRO A 73 10.54 -0.47 8.02
C PRO A 73 9.71 -0.88 9.24
N LEU A 74 8.78 -1.82 9.10
CA LEU A 74 7.95 -2.29 10.22
C LEU A 74 8.67 -3.36 11.07
N THR A 75 9.40 -4.28 10.44
CA THR A 75 9.89 -5.50 11.12
C THR A 75 11.30 -5.40 11.66
N THR A 76 12.06 -4.36 11.31
CA THR A 76 13.45 -4.17 11.77
C THR A 76 13.60 -2.85 12.53
N ASP A 77 14.61 -2.76 13.39
CA ASP A 77 14.92 -1.52 14.11
C ASP A 77 15.70 -0.51 13.25
N THR A 78 16.25 -0.96 12.12
CA THR A 78 17.16 -0.18 11.28
C THR A 78 16.47 0.86 10.40
N LYS A 79 15.25 0.58 9.92
CA LYS A 79 14.50 1.50 9.05
C LYS A 79 13.38 2.21 9.81
N LYS A 80 13.26 3.53 9.61
CA LYS A 80 12.20 4.34 10.21
C LYS A 80 10.97 4.40 9.31
N LEU A 81 9.80 4.47 9.92
CA LEU A 81 8.54 4.80 9.27
C LEU A 81 8.36 6.32 9.32
N THR A 82 7.84 6.90 8.24
CA THR A 82 7.25 8.23 8.27
C THR A 82 5.96 8.22 9.09
N ASP A 83 5.46 9.39 9.49
CA ASP A 83 4.21 9.48 10.24
C ASP A 83 3.01 8.93 9.46
N ASN A 84 2.96 9.18 8.14
CA ASN A 84 1.90 8.68 7.28
C ASN A 84 1.92 7.15 7.17
N GLU A 85 3.11 6.55 6.99
CA GLU A 85 3.27 5.09 6.97
C GLU A 85 2.90 4.49 8.34
N ASN A 86 3.30 5.13 9.43
CA ASN A 86 2.93 4.70 10.77
C ASN A 86 1.41 4.71 10.98
N HIS A 87 0.73 5.80 10.60
CA HIS A 87 -0.73 5.91 10.70
C HIS A 87 -1.43 4.86 9.84
N PHE A 88 -0.98 4.68 8.60
CA PHE A 88 -1.55 3.71 7.68
C PHE A 88 -1.40 2.27 8.19
N LEU A 89 -0.19 1.85 8.56
CA LEU A 89 0.06 0.51 9.09
C LEU A 89 -0.68 0.26 10.40
N LYS A 90 -0.72 1.26 11.31
CA LYS A 90 -1.48 1.16 12.56
C LYS A 90 -2.95 0.87 12.29
N ALA A 91 -3.57 1.63 11.38
CA ALA A 91 -4.99 1.46 11.07
C ALA A 91 -5.30 0.04 10.62
N ILE A 92 -4.48 -0.53 9.71
CA ILE A 92 -4.66 -1.90 9.22
C ILE A 92 -4.39 -2.93 10.31
N LEU A 93 -3.29 -2.79 11.07
CA LEU A 93 -2.95 -3.75 12.13
C LEU A 93 -4.07 -3.84 13.17
N VAL A 94 -4.51 -2.69 13.71
CA VAL A 94 -5.56 -2.64 14.74
C VAL A 94 -6.89 -3.15 14.21
N ALA A 95 -7.28 -2.80 12.97
CA ALA A 95 -8.52 -3.28 12.36
C ALA A 95 -8.55 -4.80 12.13
N LYS A 96 -7.39 -5.46 12.19
CA LYS A 96 -7.25 -6.91 11.99
C LYS A 96 -6.91 -7.65 13.28
N LEU A 97 -7.20 -7.07 14.45
CA LEU A 97 -7.13 -7.76 15.74
C LEU A 97 -8.54 -8.10 16.24
N GLU A 98 -8.74 -9.34 16.66
CA GLU A 98 -9.90 -9.67 17.50
C GLU A 98 -9.76 -8.97 18.86
N SER A 99 -10.88 -8.60 19.49
CA SER A 99 -10.88 -7.83 20.73
C SER A 99 -10.08 -8.50 21.86
N SER A 100 -10.12 -9.84 21.97
CA SER A 100 -9.36 -10.59 22.96
C SER A 100 -7.85 -10.46 22.74
N VAL A 101 -7.37 -10.56 21.50
CA VAL A 101 -5.96 -10.34 21.14
C VAL A 101 -5.58 -8.89 21.35
N GLN A 102 -6.41 -7.94 20.90
CA GLN A 102 -6.15 -6.51 21.02
C GLN A 102 -5.89 -6.08 22.47
N ALA A 103 -6.68 -6.60 23.42
CA ALA A 103 -6.52 -6.30 24.85
C ALA A 103 -5.16 -6.77 25.43
N ASN A 104 -4.50 -7.73 24.79
CA ASN A 104 -3.22 -8.28 25.26
C ASN A 104 -1.99 -7.62 24.58
N VAL A 105 -2.18 -7.00 23.41
CA VAL A 105 -1.06 -6.50 22.58
C VAL A 105 -1.07 -4.98 22.38
N ILE A 106 -2.13 -4.28 22.79
CA ILE A 106 -2.23 -2.82 22.70
C ILE A 106 -2.29 -2.19 24.09
N ASP A 107 -1.42 -1.21 24.36
CA ASP A 107 -1.37 -0.48 25.62
C ASP A 107 -1.17 1.03 25.40
N SER A 108 -1.03 1.80 26.49
CA SER A 108 -0.79 3.25 26.42
C SER A 108 0.53 3.63 25.75
N ASN A 109 1.53 2.72 25.75
CA ASN A 109 2.88 2.96 25.24
C ASN A 109 2.94 2.74 23.73
N ASN A 110 2.23 1.73 23.21
CA ASN A 110 2.33 1.30 21.82
C ASN A 110 1.15 1.73 20.94
N LYS A 111 0.00 2.15 21.50
CA LYS A 111 -1.24 2.43 20.74
C LYS A 111 -1.11 3.40 19.56
N ASN A 112 -0.03 4.19 19.51
CA ASN A 112 0.23 5.15 18.44
C ASN A 112 1.42 4.77 17.54
N GLN A 113 2.08 3.64 17.79
CA GLN A 113 3.30 3.23 17.10
C GLN A 113 3.12 1.84 16.49
N SER A 114 2.86 1.80 15.18
CA SER A 114 2.68 0.56 14.40
C SER A 114 3.81 -0.46 14.59
N LYS A 115 5.06 0.01 14.66
CA LYS A 115 6.22 -0.85 14.95
C LYS A 115 6.15 -1.51 16.33
N LEU A 116 5.77 -0.76 17.37
CA LEU A 116 5.63 -1.33 18.72
C LEU A 116 4.43 -2.28 18.81
N ILE A 117 3.34 -1.99 18.11
CA ILE A 117 2.18 -2.89 17.99
C ILE A 117 2.61 -4.21 17.33
N TRP A 118 3.31 -4.13 16.19
CA TRP A 118 3.83 -5.30 15.50
C TRP A 118 4.73 -6.14 16.41
N LYS A 119 5.66 -5.50 17.12
CA LYS A 119 6.57 -6.16 18.07
C LYS A 119 5.78 -6.87 19.18
N SER A 120 4.82 -6.19 19.80
CA SER A 120 3.99 -6.76 20.87
C SER A 120 3.18 -7.98 20.40
N ILE A 121 2.60 -7.93 19.19
CA ILE A 121 1.93 -9.09 18.58
C ILE A 121 2.89 -10.27 18.45
N VAL A 122 4.09 -10.04 17.87
CA VAL A 122 5.07 -11.11 17.66
C VAL A 122 5.52 -11.74 18.98
N GLU A 123 5.78 -10.91 20.00
CA GLU A 123 6.23 -11.35 21.33
C GLU A 123 5.14 -12.13 22.08
N PHE A 124 3.90 -11.64 22.06
CA PHE A 124 2.76 -12.32 22.68
C PHE A 124 2.58 -13.74 22.14
N PHE A 125 2.55 -13.91 20.82
CA PHE A 125 2.37 -15.23 20.21
C PHE A 125 3.61 -16.13 20.35
N ALA A 126 4.83 -15.56 20.41
CA ALA A 126 6.02 -16.34 20.73
C ALA A 126 5.98 -16.88 22.16
N SER A 127 5.56 -16.05 23.12
CA SER A 127 5.40 -16.42 24.53
C SER A 127 4.36 -17.52 24.72
N ASN A 128 3.18 -17.38 24.11
CA ASN A 128 2.11 -18.38 24.23
C ASN A 128 2.49 -19.74 23.63
N GLN A 129 3.27 -19.75 22.53
CA GLN A 129 3.78 -20.99 21.95
C GLN A 129 4.84 -21.67 22.84
N ALA A 130 5.68 -20.89 23.51
CA ALA A 130 6.67 -21.42 24.47
C ALA A 130 5.98 -21.98 25.72
N SER A 131 4.99 -21.26 26.28
CA SER A 131 4.29 -21.68 27.49
C SER A 131 3.41 -22.91 27.29
N ASN A 132 2.85 -23.11 26.09
CA ASN A 132 2.05 -24.31 25.77
C ASN A 132 2.91 -25.56 25.49
N LYS A 133 4.24 -25.41 25.47
CA LYS A 133 5.22 -26.51 25.27
C LYS A 133 5.99 -26.89 26.55
N ALA A 134 5.84 -26.11 27.62
CA ALA A 134 6.46 -26.35 28.93
C ALA A 134 5.61 -27.30 29.78
#